data_AF-A0A1G0F7M7-F1
#
_entry.id   AF-A0A1G0F7M7-F1
#
_cell.length_a   1.000
_cell.length_b   1.000
_cell.length_c   1.000
_cell.angle_alpha   90.00
_cell.angle_beta   90.00
_cell.angle_gamma   90.00
#
_symmetry.space_group_name_H-M   'P 1'
#
loop_
_entity.id
_entity.type
_entity.pdbx_description
1 polymer ?
#
loop_
_entity_poly.entity_id
_entity_poly.type
_entity_poly.pdbx_seq_one_letter_code
_entity_poly.pdbx_strand_id
1 'polypeptide(L)'
;MPKNTQHKKNAFYAMGGGVTPVINSTALGVIEAARKHGIKVYAGKNGIQGLLLEEFYDTSKENADTLRKALKTTPGAAFGTCRYKLTDINRDIKDYQRIIDVCKAHNIGYIFYNGGNDSADTTHKLAEFSHKMGYPLTCIGVPKTMDNDLPVTDNSPGYGSVAKFLATAAKETAQDARSMATFTEVYIMETMGRHAGWLPAATVLARENPNDPPHLILCPEVIFNEARFLTRVEECVKKYGFCHIVTSESLKDNRGKFIADTGQRDAFGHITKGCIAPILANKIRERYGYTYHVSVIDYIQHSSRHLGCKVDLDQAYAVGKAAVTMAMNGKNDVSPIIIRKKGKKYGWTIGETNLTNIANTEKNLPREFITTDGMDVTKACADYIRPLIQGEDFPPFKNGLPYYPKLKLARVPKKLKDTYILKDQRS
;
A
#
# COMPACT_ATOMS: atom_id res chain seq x y z
N MET A 1 -35.12 25.66 24.17
CA MET A 1 -34.34 24.41 24.29
C MET A 1 -32.88 24.78 24.45
N PRO A 2 -32.19 24.38 25.53
CA PRO A 2 -30.77 24.65 25.67
C PRO A 2 -30.01 23.92 24.55
N LYS A 3 -29.24 24.66 23.75
CA LYS A 3 -28.28 24.07 22.81
C LYS A 3 -27.27 23.30 23.65
N ASN A 4 -27.37 21.98 23.65
CA ASN A 4 -26.38 21.11 24.25
C ASN A 4 -25.07 21.26 23.46
N THR A 5 -24.24 22.24 23.82
CA THR A 5 -22.90 22.45 23.26
C THR A 5 -21.95 21.44 23.89
N GLN A 6 -22.21 20.15 23.67
CA GLN A 6 -21.22 19.12 23.92
C GLN A 6 -20.10 19.38 22.90
N HIS A 7 -18.95 19.87 23.36
CA HIS A 7 -17.80 20.10 22.50
C HIS A 7 -17.49 18.83 21.71
N LYS A 8 -17.64 18.89 20.38
CA LYS A 8 -17.33 17.76 19.49
C LYS A 8 -15.89 17.31 19.74
N LYS A 9 -15.71 16.00 19.92
CA LYS A 9 -14.39 15.40 20.07
C LYS A 9 -13.54 15.65 18.81
N ASN A 10 -12.25 15.84 19.00
CA ASN A 10 -11.26 15.94 17.93
C ASN A 10 -10.98 14.55 17.34
N ALA A 11 -10.42 14.52 16.14
CA ALA A 11 -9.95 13.31 15.49
C ALA A 11 -8.42 13.24 15.48
N PHE A 12 -7.90 12.03 15.59
CA PHE A 12 -6.52 11.70 15.30
C PHE A 12 -6.47 10.87 14.02
N TYR A 13 -5.62 11.27 13.09
CA TYR A 13 -5.37 10.57 11.85
C TYR A 13 -3.90 10.11 11.82
N ALA A 14 -3.65 8.86 11.48
CA ALA A 14 -2.31 8.32 11.34
C ALA A 14 -2.14 7.51 10.06
N MET A 15 -0.90 7.43 9.58
CA MET A 15 -0.49 6.59 8.45
C MET A 15 0.39 5.44 8.98
N GLY A 16 0.12 4.22 8.53
CA GLY A 16 0.82 3.01 8.99
C GLY A 16 1.42 2.21 7.84
N GLY A 17 2.59 1.62 8.09
CA GLY A 17 3.29 0.74 7.15
C GLY A 17 3.94 1.47 5.96
N GLY A 18 4.13 0.75 4.87
CA GLY A 18 4.67 1.29 3.60
C GLY A 18 3.73 2.31 2.95
N VAL A 19 4.33 3.30 2.30
CA VAL A 19 3.62 4.39 1.60
C VAL A 19 3.04 3.90 0.26
N THR A 20 2.17 4.71 -0.34
CA THR A 20 1.66 4.50 -1.70
C THR A 20 1.63 5.83 -2.45
N PRO A 21 1.45 5.83 -3.79
CA PRO A 21 1.32 7.07 -4.52
C PRO A 21 0.13 7.92 -4.09
N VAL A 22 -0.91 7.31 -3.50
CA VAL A 22 -2.22 7.95 -3.24
C VAL A 22 -2.62 8.00 -1.76
N ILE A 23 -1.78 7.53 -0.82
CA ILE A 23 -2.10 7.53 0.62
C ILE A 23 -2.49 8.93 1.14
N ASN A 24 -1.89 9.98 0.58
CA ASN A 24 -2.23 11.37 0.90
C ASN A 24 -3.63 11.77 0.40
N SER A 25 -4.12 11.19 -0.69
CA SER A 25 -5.50 11.44 -1.16
C SER A 25 -6.54 10.84 -0.23
N THR A 26 -6.24 9.69 0.38
CA THR A 26 -7.04 9.16 1.50
C THR A 26 -7.04 10.11 2.70
N ALA A 27 -5.86 10.64 3.06
CA ALA A 27 -5.75 11.64 4.13
C ALA A 27 -6.59 12.89 3.86
N LEU A 28 -6.57 13.37 2.61
CA LEU A 28 -7.39 14.49 2.17
C LEU A 28 -8.88 14.21 2.34
N GLY A 29 -9.35 13.01 1.95
CA GLY A 29 -10.73 12.57 2.14
C GLY A 29 -11.16 12.61 3.61
N VAL A 30 -10.32 12.12 4.52
CA VAL A 30 -10.57 12.18 5.97
C VAL A 30 -10.63 13.63 6.45
N ILE A 31 -9.61 14.44 6.15
CA ILE A 31 -9.48 15.80 6.67
C ILE A 31 -10.63 16.69 6.19
N GLU A 32 -10.98 16.63 4.90
CA GLU A 32 -12.08 17.44 4.35
C GLU A 32 -13.44 17.00 4.89
N ALA A 33 -13.68 15.70 5.02
CA ALA A 33 -14.93 15.19 5.58
C ALA A 33 -15.07 15.58 7.06
N ALA A 34 -14.01 15.42 7.87
CA ALA A 34 -14.02 15.79 9.28
C ALA A 34 -14.28 17.30 9.47
N ARG A 35 -13.63 18.15 8.66
CA ARG A 35 -13.85 19.60 8.68
C ARG A 35 -15.30 19.98 8.38
N LYS A 36 -15.96 19.30 7.44
CA LYS A 36 -17.40 19.51 7.14
C LYS A 36 -18.29 19.20 8.34
N HIS A 37 -17.88 18.28 9.21
CA HIS A 37 -18.58 17.98 10.46
C HIS A 37 -18.14 18.85 11.65
N GLY A 38 -17.26 19.84 11.44
CA GLY A 38 -16.71 20.68 12.50
C GLY A 38 -15.72 19.96 13.41
N ILE A 39 -15.13 18.86 12.95
CA ILE A 39 -14.16 18.06 13.70
C ILE A 39 -12.76 18.51 13.31
N LYS A 40 -11.97 18.88 14.32
CA LYS A 40 -10.56 19.18 14.16
C LYS A 40 -9.75 17.89 14.03
N VAL A 41 -8.85 17.82 13.05
CA VAL A 41 -8.00 16.64 12.82
C VAL A 41 -6.57 16.94 13.19
N TYR A 42 -6.02 16.13 14.11
CA TYR A 42 -4.60 16.05 14.40
C TYR A 42 -3.98 14.91 13.59
N ALA A 43 -2.88 15.17 12.88
CA ALA A 43 -2.18 14.15 12.12
C ALA A 43 -0.93 13.68 12.85
N GLY A 44 -0.85 12.38 13.17
CA GLY A 44 0.30 11.76 13.83
C GLY A 44 1.59 11.95 13.04
N LYS A 45 2.63 12.52 13.67
CA LYS A 45 3.97 12.45 13.08
C LYS A 45 4.44 11.00 13.15
N ASN A 46 4.83 10.45 12.00
CA ASN A 46 5.32 9.07 11.92
C ASN A 46 4.28 8.06 12.44
N GLY A 47 3.03 8.21 12.02
CA GLY A 47 1.96 7.25 12.34
C GLY A 47 1.55 7.21 13.81
N ILE A 48 1.29 6.01 14.34
CA ILE A 48 0.81 5.82 15.72
C ILE A 48 1.86 6.19 16.77
N GLN A 49 3.15 6.17 16.43
CA GLN A 49 4.21 6.65 17.31
C GLN A 49 4.03 8.12 17.68
N GLY A 50 3.51 8.93 16.77
CA GLY A 50 3.16 10.32 17.04
C GLY A 50 2.12 10.46 18.15
N LEU A 51 1.19 9.50 18.29
CA LEU A 51 0.23 9.52 19.40
C LEU A 51 0.93 9.19 20.73
N LEU A 52 1.73 8.13 20.75
CA LEU A 52 2.48 7.69 21.94
C LEU A 52 3.44 8.78 22.45
N LEU A 53 4.17 9.42 21.55
CA LEU A 53 5.15 10.48 21.86
C LEU A 53 4.52 11.86 22.06
N GLU A 54 3.21 11.99 21.83
CA GLU A 54 2.49 13.28 21.81
C GLU A 54 3.09 14.26 20.79
N GLU A 55 3.41 13.74 19.60
CA GLU A 55 3.94 14.48 18.46
C GLU A 55 3.00 14.38 17.26
N PHE A 56 2.19 15.41 17.06
CA PHE A 56 1.29 15.49 15.91
C PHE A 56 1.10 16.92 15.41
N TYR A 57 0.59 17.01 14.19
CA TYR A 57 0.36 18.24 13.45
C TYR A 57 -1.10 18.68 13.56
N ASP A 58 -1.30 19.99 13.75
CA ASP A 58 -2.62 20.59 13.67
C ASP A 58 -2.97 20.90 12.21
N THR A 59 -3.75 20.01 11.59
CA THR A 59 -4.11 20.20 10.18
C THR A 59 -4.96 21.46 9.96
N SER A 60 -5.61 22.02 11.00
CA SER A 60 -6.42 23.24 10.85
C SER A 60 -5.56 24.50 10.69
N LYS A 61 -4.24 24.39 10.88
CA LYS A 61 -3.28 25.48 10.65
C LYS A 61 -2.72 25.51 9.23
N GLU A 62 -3.11 24.54 8.40
CA GLU A 62 -2.80 24.53 6.98
C GLU A 62 -3.78 25.41 6.20
N ASN A 63 -3.27 26.15 5.22
CA ASN A 63 -4.13 26.75 4.21
C ASN A 63 -4.87 25.64 3.45
N ALA A 64 -6.19 25.79 3.28
CA ALA A 64 -7.04 24.73 2.73
C ALA A 64 -6.67 24.36 1.28
N ASP A 65 -6.31 25.33 0.45
CA ASP A 65 -5.94 25.08 -0.95
C ASP A 65 -4.55 24.47 -1.05
N THR A 66 -3.59 24.92 -0.25
CA THR A 66 -2.26 24.30 -0.17
C THR A 66 -2.36 22.86 0.33
N LEU A 67 -3.15 22.60 1.37
CA LEU A 67 -3.40 21.24 1.87
C LEU A 67 -3.98 20.35 0.78
N ARG A 68 -5.04 20.82 0.09
CA ARG A 68 -5.69 20.05 -0.98
C ARG A 68 -4.71 19.73 -2.10
N LYS A 69 -3.97 20.72 -2.59
CA LYS A 69 -2.99 20.53 -3.66
C LYS A 69 -1.89 19.56 -3.20
N ALA A 70 -1.27 19.80 -2.06
CA ALA A 70 -0.22 18.95 -1.51
C ALA A 70 -0.69 17.49 -1.37
N LEU A 71 -1.83 17.25 -0.71
CA LEU A 71 -2.27 15.88 -0.43
C LEU A 71 -2.78 15.14 -1.68
N LYS A 72 -3.29 15.85 -2.69
CA LYS A 72 -3.70 15.22 -3.95
C LYS A 72 -2.50 14.83 -4.84
N THR A 73 -1.42 15.62 -4.81
CA THR A 73 -0.34 15.52 -5.81
C THR A 73 0.98 14.97 -5.28
N THR A 74 1.20 14.95 -3.97
CA THR A 74 2.48 14.54 -3.39
C THR A 74 2.50 13.03 -3.09
N PRO A 75 3.51 12.26 -3.54
CA PRO A 75 3.69 10.85 -3.16
C PRO A 75 4.14 10.71 -1.69
N GLY A 76 4.25 9.46 -1.22
CA GLY A 76 4.74 9.18 0.13
C GLY A 76 3.71 9.55 1.22
N ALA A 77 4.15 9.61 2.47
CA ALA A 77 3.30 9.96 3.61
C ALA A 77 3.55 11.39 4.08
N ALA A 78 2.64 12.32 3.80
CA ALA A 78 2.79 13.75 4.11
C ALA A 78 2.99 14.05 5.60
N PHE A 79 2.58 13.13 6.49
CA PHE A 79 2.74 13.25 7.95
C PHE A 79 3.78 12.27 8.52
N GLY A 80 4.46 11.51 7.66
CA GLY A 80 5.31 10.39 8.06
C GLY A 80 4.49 9.14 8.42
N THR A 81 5.15 7.98 8.45
CA THR A 81 4.57 6.68 8.76
C THR A 81 5.51 5.90 9.69
N CYS A 82 5.05 4.79 10.26
CA CYS A 82 5.86 3.88 11.05
C CYS A 82 5.42 2.42 10.88
N ARG A 83 6.24 1.51 11.42
CA ARG A 83 5.97 0.08 11.54
C ARG A 83 5.81 -0.38 13.00
N TYR A 84 5.35 0.51 13.89
CA TYR A 84 5.22 0.21 15.32
C TYR A 84 3.97 -0.63 15.59
N LYS A 85 4.15 -1.80 16.20
CA LYS A 85 3.07 -2.73 16.56
C LYS A 85 2.68 -2.56 18.03
N LEU A 86 1.39 -2.41 18.29
CA LEU A 86 0.88 -2.50 19.66
C LEU A 86 0.92 -3.95 20.10
N THR A 87 1.57 -4.19 21.24
CA THR A 87 1.55 -5.50 21.91
C THR A 87 0.11 -5.86 22.30
N ASP A 88 -0.14 -7.16 22.50
CA ASP A 88 -1.38 -7.59 23.14
C ASP A 88 -1.53 -6.88 24.49
N ILE A 89 -2.72 -6.36 24.79
CA ILE A 89 -2.95 -5.61 26.02
C ILE A 89 -2.71 -6.46 27.27
N ASN A 90 -3.01 -7.77 27.19
CA ASN A 90 -2.89 -8.68 28.32
C ASN A 90 -1.41 -8.94 28.64
N ARG A 91 -0.53 -8.69 27.66
CA ARG A 91 0.92 -8.74 27.84
C ARG A 91 1.47 -7.41 28.33
N ASP A 92 1.03 -6.28 27.75
CA ASP A 92 1.47 -4.96 28.17
C ASP A 92 0.47 -3.85 27.80
N ILE A 93 -0.07 -3.22 28.85
CA ILE A 93 -1.06 -2.13 28.76
C ILE A 93 -0.46 -0.74 28.55
N LYS A 94 0.86 -0.55 28.71
CA LYS A 94 1.49 0.78 28.76
C LYS A 94 1.22 1.64 27.53
N ASP A 95 1.28 1.07 26.33
CA ASP A 95 1.00 1.79 25.08
C ASP A 95 -0.47 2.26 25.04
N TYR A 96 -1.40 1.40 25.46
CA TYR A 96 -2.83 1.72 25.48
C TYR A 96 -3.15 2.82 26.48
N GLN A 97 -2.61 2.73 27.71
CA GLN A 97 -2.79 3.75 28.72
C GLN A 97 -2.24 5.10 28.24
N ARG A 98 -1.04 5.10 27.67
CA ARG A 98 -0.44 6.31 27.11
C ARG A 98 -1.31 6.92 26.01
N ILE A 99 -1.83 6.10 25.09
CA ILE A 99 -2.72 6.56 24.02
C ILE A 99 -3.99 7.20 24.62
N ILE A 100 -4.62 6.56 25.60
CA ILE A 100 -5.82 7.09 26.25
C ILE A 100 -5.55 8.41 26.96
N ASP A 101 -4.43 8.53 27.67
CA ASP A 101 -4.05 9.77 28.37
C ASP A 101 -3.83 10.93 27.39
N VAL A 102 -3.15 10.67 26.27
CA VAL A 102 -2.96 11.67 25.21
C VAL A 102 -4.31 12.03 24.57
N CYS A 103 -5.16 11.04 24.29
CA CYS A 103 -6.49 11.29 23.73
C CYS A 103 -7.36 12.13 24.66
N LYS A 104 -7.35 11.88 25.98
CA LYS A 104 -8.03 12.69 26.99
C LYS A 104 -7.50 14.13 26.99
N ALA A 105 -6.18 14.31 27.06
CA ALA A 105 -5.55 15.63 27.11
C ALA A 105 -5.87 16.50 25.89
N HIS A 106 -6.02 15.89 24.71
CA HIS A 106 -6.30 16.58 23.45
C HIS A 106 -7.76 16.52 23.01
N ASN A 107 -8.65 16.04 23.88
CA ASN A 107 -10.08 15.85 23.59
C ASN A 107 -10.32 15.05 22.30
N ILE A 108 -9.47 14.08 22.00
CA ILE A 108 -9.59 13.19 20.84
C ILE A 108 -10.61 12.11 21.18
N GLY A 109 -11.54 11.83 20.27
CA GLY A 109 -12.53 10.76 20.40
C GLY A 109 -12.66 9.90 19.13
N TYR A 110 -12.02 10.31 18.04
CA TYR A 110 -12.01 9.57 16.79
C TYR A 110 -10.56 9.21 16.42
N ILE A 111 -10.31 7.97 16.03
CA ILE A 111 -9.04 7.51 15.46
C ILE A 111 -9.32 6.96 14.06
N PHE A 112 -8.66 7.56 13.07
CA PHE A 112 -8.64 7.08 11.68
C PHE A 112 -7.24 6.59 11.37
N TYR A 113 -7.05 5.27 11.22
CA TYR A 113 -5.72 4.72 10.95
C TYR A 113 -5.62 4.20 9.51
N ASN A 114 -4.83 4.89 8.69
CA ASN A 114 -4.67 4.60 7.28
C ASN A 114 -3.48 3.66 7.02
N GLY A 115 -3.76 2.39 6.74
CA GLY A 115 -2.73 1.38 6.64
C GLY A 115 -3.24 0.02 6.14
N GLY A 116 -2.35 -0.98 6.19
CA GLY A 116 -2.62 -2.36 5.77
C GLY A 116 -3.11 -3.26 6.90
N ASN A 117 -2.88 -4.58 6.76
CA ASN A 117 -3.32 -5.62 7.72
C ASN A 117 -2.91 -5.33 9.18
N ASP A 118 -1.63 -4.99 9.41
CA ASP A 118 -1.10 -4.67 10.75
C ASP A 118 -1.74 -3.41 11.36
N SER A 119 -2.14 -2.45 10.52
CA SER A 119 -2.82 -1.24 10.98
C SER A 119 -4.28 -1.53 11.33
N ALA A 120 -4.96 -2.40 10.58
CA ALA A 120 -6.30 -2.88 10.92
C ALA A 120 -6.31 -3.60 12.27
N ASP A 121 -5.33 -4.47 12.53
CA ASP A 121 -5.13 -5.13 13.84
C ASP A 121 -4.93 -4.12 14.97
N THR A 122 -4.07 -3.12 14.75
CA THR A 122 -3.85 -2.03 15.72
C THR A 122 -5.13 -1.26 16.02
N THR A 123 -5.91 -0.92 14.98
CA THR A 123 -7.16 -0.17 15.14
C THR A 123 -8.21 -0.99 15.87
N HIS A 124 -8.32 -2.28 15.57
CA HIS A 124 -9.24 -3.20 16.24
C HIS A 124 -8.96 -3.27 17.74
N LYS A 125 -7.69 -3.47 18.11
CA LYS A 125 -7.26 -3.46 19.52
C LYS A 125 -7.62 -2.15 20.22
N LEU A 126 -7.36 -1.01 19.59
CA LEU A 126 -7.72 0.29 20.17
C LEU A 126 -9.25 0.45 20.34
N ALA A 127 -10.04 -0.03 19.38
CA ALA A 127 -11.50 -0.01 19.47
C ALA A 127 -11.98 -0.79 20.70
N GLU A 128 -11.53 -2.04 20.84
CA GLU A 128 -11.94 -2.93 21.92
C GLU A 128 -11.54 -2.38 23.31
N PHE A 129 -10.30 -1.92 23.45
CA PHE A 129 -9.75 -1.58 24.77
C PHE A 129 -10.13 -0.19 25.27
N SER A 130 -10.40 0.76 24.38
CA SER A 130 -10.81 2.11 24.80
C SER A 130 -12.06 2.13 25.70
N HIS A 131 -13.00 1.21 25.45
CA HIS A 131 -14.19 1.01 26.28
C HIS A 131 -13.83 0.51 27.69
N LYS A 132 -12.95 -0.50 27.78
CA LYS A 132 -12.50 -1.08 29.05
C LYS A 132 -11.73 -0.05 29.91
N MET A 133 -11.10 0.94 29.28
CA MET A 133 -10.31 1.99 29.94
C MET A 133 -11.12 3.27 30.29
N GLY A 134 -12.45 3.22 30.18
CA GLY A 134 -13.34 4.32 30.58
C GLY A 134 -13.25 5.57 29.70
N TYR A 135 -12.71 5.45 28.48
CA TYR A 135 -12.64 6.55 27.52
C TYR A 135 -12.88 6.00 26.11
N PRO A 136 -14.15 5.77 25.74
CA PRO A 136 -14.49 5.12 24.49
C PRO A 136 -14.01 5.96 23.30
N LEU A 137 -13.22 5.32 22.44
CA LEU A 137 -12.74 5.87 21.17
C LEU A 137 -13.53 5.25 20.03
N THR A 138 -13.90 6.07 19.06
CA THR A 138 -14.37 5.60 17.77
C THR A 138 -13.18 5.37 16.85
N CYS A 139 -12.87 4.10 16.59
CA CYS A 139 -11.71 3.65 15.83
C CYS A 139 -12.20 3.09 14.48
N ILE A 140 -11.77 3.72 13.39
CA ILE A 140 -12.09 3.31 12.03
C ILE A 140 -10.77 3.05 11.29
N GLY A 141 -10.63 1.85 10.72
CA GLY A 141 -9.51 1.55 9.83
C GLY A 141 -9.75 2.22 8.48
N VAL A 142 -8.68 2.63 7.82
CA VAL A 142 -8.76 3.20 6.47
C VAL A 142 -7.81 2.40 5.58
N PRO A 143 -8.34 1.66 4.58
CA PRO A 143 -7.56 0.64 3.90
C PRO A 143 -6.50 1.26 2.99
N LYS A 144 -5.28 0.72 3.07
CA LYS A 144 -4.17 1.07 2.17
C LYS A 144 -3.21 -0.11 2.05
N THR A 145 -2.88 -0.49 0.82
CA THR A 145 -1.76 -1.39 0.51
C THR A 145 -1.46 -1.29 -0.97
N MET A 146 -0.18 -1.30 -1.33
CA MET A 146 0.24 -1.45 -2.72
C MET A 146 0.15 -2.90 -3.17
N ASP A 147 0.23 -3.85 -2.23
CA ASP A 147 0.30 -5.29 -2.49
C ASP A 147 -1.06 -5.89 -2.88
N ASN A 148 -2.15 -5.11 -2.75
CA ASN A 148 -3.54 -5.52 -3.00
C ASN A 148 -3.98 -6.76 -2.20
N ASP A 149 -3.42 -6.92 -1.01
CA ASP A 149 -3.51 -8.10 -0.15
C ASP A 149 -4.54 -7.95 0.99
N LEU A 150 -5.34 -6.88 1.02
CA LEU A 150 -6.45 -6.76 1.97
C LEU A 150 -7.62 -7.64 1.51
N PRO A 151 -8.18 -8.50 2.38
CA PRO A 151 -9.36 -9.28 2.06
C PRO A 151 -10.62 -8.40 2.01
N VAL A 152 -11.72 -9.00 1.55
CA VAL A 152 -13.08 -8.41 1.45
C VAL A 152 -13.22 -7.28 0.42
N THR A 153 -12.30 -6.32 0.39
CA THR A 153 -12.28 -5.25 -0.63
C THR A 153 -11.95 -5.82 -2.01
N ASP A 154 -12.55 -5.25 -3.06
CA ASP A 154 -12.21 -5.58 -4.45
C ASP A 154 -10.73 -5.27 -4.66
N ASN A 155 -10.35 -4.01 -4.51
CA ASN A 155 -8.96 -3.58 -4.57
C ASN A 155 -8.62 -2.67 -3.39
N SER A 156 -7.33 -2.41 -3.21
CA SER A 156 -6.81 -1.52 -2.17
C SER A 156 -6.31 -0.19 -2.74
N PRO A 157 -6.57 0.93 -2.06
CA PRO A 157 -5.97 2.22 -2.42
C PRO A 157 -4.44 2.17 -2.46
N GLY A 158 -3.88 2.58 -3.58
CA GLY A 158 -2.46 2.51 -3.91
C GLY A 158 -2.14 1.48 -4.99
N TYR A 159 -2.85 0.34 -5.00
CA TYR A 159 -2.57 -0.74 -5.96
C TYR A 159 -2.73 -0.27 -7.41
N GLY A 160 -3.81 0.43 -7.74
CA GLY A 160 -4.09 0.85 -9.12
C GLY A 160 -2.97 1.74 -9.70
N SER A 161 -2.43 2.66 -8.91
CA SER A 161 -1.32 3.51 -9.33
C SER A 161 -0.01 2.72 -9.49
N VAL A 162 0.30 1.82 -8.55
CA VAL A 162 1.49 0.97 -8.65
C VAL A 162 1.40 0.02 -9.85
N ALA A 163 0.24 -0.60 -10.06
CA ALA A 163 -0.05 -1.46 -11.21
C ALA A 163 0.11 -0.71 -12.54
N LYS A 164 -0.39 0.54 -12.63
CA LYS A 164 -0.22 1.39 -13.81
C LYS A 164 1.25 1.66 -14.10
N PHE A 165 2.02 2.01 -13.06
CA PHE A 165 3.45 2.23 -13.18
C PHE A 165 4.20 0.99 -13.65
N LEU A 166 3.97 -0.16 -13.01
CA LEU A 166 4.64 -1.41 -13.36
C LEU A 166 4.31 -1.88 -14.78
N ALA A 167 3.05 -1.76 -15.20
CA ALA A 167 2.65 -2.08 -16.58
C ALA A 167 3.34 -1.15 -17.61
N THR A 168 3.44 0.14 -17.30
CA THR A 168 4.11 1.12 -18.17
C THR A 168 5.61 0.86 -18.24
N ALA A 169 6.26 0.67 -17.10
CA ALA A 169 7.68 0.35 -17.03
C ALA A 169 8.00 -0.99 -17.74
N ALA A 170 7.17 -2.01 -17.57
CA ALA A 170 7.34 -3.28 -18.28
C ALA A 170 7.20 -3.09 -19.79
N LYS A 171 6.26 -2.25 -20.25
CA LYS A 171 6.08 -1.94 -21.68
C LYS A 171 7.28 -1.20 -22.27
N GLU A 172 7.81 -0.20 -21.57
CA GLU A 172 8.95 0.60 -22.03
C GLU A 172 10.23 -0.23 -22.04
N THR A 173 10.50 -0.97 -20.97
CA THR A 173 11.69 -1.85 -20.89
C THR A 173 11.62 -3.03 -21.84
N ALA A 174 10.42 -3.51 -22.15
CA ALA A 174 10.20 -4.48 -23.22
C ALA A 174 10.56 -3.93 -24.60
N GLN A 175 10.16 -2.70 -24.91
CA GLN A 175 10.48 -2.03 -26.16
C GLN A 175 11.99 -1.86 -26.31
N ASP A 176 12.66 -1.49 -25.22
CA ASP A 176 14.12 -1.34 -25.17
C ASP A 176 14.82 -2.69 -25.40
N ALA A 177 14.48 -3.71 -24.60
CA ALA A 177 15.05 -5.06 -24.73
C ALA A 177 14.84 -5.66 -26.13
N ARG A 178 13.67 -5.45 -26.74
CA ARG A 178 13.39 -5.87 -28.12
C ARG A 178 14.33 -5.21 -29.12
N SER A 179 14.62 -3.92 -28.95
CA SER A 179 15.52 -3.17 -29.86
C SER A 179 16.99 -3.56 -29.73
N MET A 180 17.35 -4.17 -28.60
CA MET A 180 18.72 -4.51 -28.21
C MET A 180 18.99 -6.03 -28.18
N ALA A 181 18.09 -6.84 -28.76
CA ALA A 181 18.15 -8.29 -28.68
C ALA A 181 19.44 -8.93 -29.25
N THR A 182 20.27 -8.17 -29.98
CA THR A 182 21.59 -8.61 -30.47
C THR A 182 22.70 -8.57 -29.42
N PHE A 183 22.49 -7.89 -28.28
CA PHE A 183 23.47 -7.78 -27.18
C PHE A 183 22.84 -7.79 -25.77
N THR A 184 21.51 -7.85 -25.66
CA THR A 184 20.78 -8.10 -24.42
C THR A 184 19.70 -9.13 -24.70
N GLU A 185 20.02 -10.41 -24.48
CA GLU A 185 19.05 -11.48 -24.75
C GLU A 185 18.05 -11.66 -23.59
N VAL A 186 18.36 -11.19 -22.38
CA VAL A 186 17.47 -11.30 -21.21
C VAL A 186 17.33 -9.99 -20.46
N TYR A 187 16.10 -9.59 -20.15
CA TYR A 187 15.81 -8.48 -19.24
C TYR A 187 14.95 -8.96 -18.07
N ILE A 188 15.37 -8.66 -16.83
CA ILE A 188 14.63 -9.04 -15.62
C ILE A 188 14.22 -7.81 -14.81
N MET A 189 12.92 -7.63 -14.63
CA MET A 189 12.33 -6.61 -13.77
C MET A 189 11.84 -7.22 -12.45
N GLU A 190 12.44 -6.82 -11.34
CA GLU A 190 12.02 -7.21 -10.00
C GLU A 190 11.04 -6.20 -9.41
N THR A 191 9.94 -6.73 -8.90
CA THR A 191 8.86 -5.97 -8.28
C THR A 191 8.75 -6.33 -6.80
N MET A 192 8.41 -5.34 -5.98
CA MET A 192 7.92 -5.61 -4.62
C MET A 192 6.62 -6.43 -4.69
N GLY A 193 6.20 -7.01 -3.58
CA GLY A 193 4.91 -7.73 -3.53
C GLY A 193 4.89 -8.76 -2.42
N ARG A 194 5.31 -8.33 -1.22
CA ARG A 194 5.54 -9.07 0.02
C ARG A 194 5.18 -10.57 0.02
N HIS A 195 3.90 -10.91 -0.11
CA HIS A 195 3.42 -12.29 -0.11
C HIS A 195 2.50 -12.63 -1.30
N ALA A 196 2.09 -11.64 -2.10
CA ALA A 196 1.08 -11.81 -3.15
C ALA A 196 1.56 -11.29 -4.52
N GLY A 197 1.17 -12.00 -5.58
CA GLY A 197 1.59 -11.77 -6.96
C GLY A 197 0.86 -10.65 -7.71
N TRP A 198 0.06 -9.81 -7.05
CA TRP A 198 -0.74 -8.77 -7.70
C TRP A 198 0.09 -7.73 -8.48
N LEU A 199 1.28 -7.41 -7.98
CA LEU A 199 2.20 -6.43 -8.57
C LEU A 199 2.91 -6.95 -9.83
N PRO A 200 3.61 -8.10 -9.82
CA PRO A 200 4.14 -8.67 -11.05
C PRO A 200 3.02 -9.00 -12.04
N ALA A 201 1.86 -9.49 -11.59
CA ALA A 201 0.71 -9.77 -12.46
C ALA A 201 0.21 -8.55 -13.23
N ALA A 202 0.29 -7.33 -12.66
CA ALA A 202 -0.14 -6.12 -13.34
C ALA A 202 0.63 -5.85 -14.65
N THR A 203 1.86 -6.35 -14.76
CA THR A 203 2.70 -6.16 -15.96
C THR A 203 2.18 -6.87 -17.20
N VAL A 204 1.24 -7.82 -17.05
CA VAL A 204 0.53 -8.42 -18.20
C VAL A 204 -0.16 -7.37 -19.06
N LEU A 205 -0.54 -6.22 -18.47
CA LEU A 205 -1.17 -5.12 -19.18
C LEU A 205 -0.23 -4.35 -20.12
N ALA A 206 1.08 -4.63 -20.08
CA ALA A 206 2.03 -4.15 -21.07
C ALA A 206 1.79 -4.77 -22.46
N ARG A 207 1.19 -5.97 -22.51
CA ARG A 207 0.97 -6.73 -23.75
C ARG A 207 -0.21 -6.18 -24.54
N GLU A 208 -0.02 -6.02 -25.86
CA GLU A 208 -1.11 -5.76 -26.80
C GLU A 208 -1.55 -7.05 -27.50
N ASN A 209 -0.59 -7.93 -27.77
CA ASN A 209 -0.79 -9.24 -28.39
C ASN A 209 -0.28 -10.37 -27.49
N PRO A 210 -0.74 -11.62 -27.68
CA PRO A 210 -0.30 -12.76 -26.86
C PRO A 210 1.21 -13.03 -26.85
N ASN A 211 1.92 -12.62 -27.90
CA ASN A 211 3.37 -12.80 -28.03
C ASN A 211 4.17 -11.59 -27.54
N ASP A 212 3.52 -10.52 -27.06
CA ASP A 212 4.23 -9.36 -26.55
C ASP A 212 4.83 -9.65 -25.15
N PRO A 213 6.01 -9.07 -24.85
CA PRO A 213 6.58 -9.09 -23.51
C PRO A 213 5.73 -8.32 -22.47
N PRO A 214 5.86 -8.62 -21.16
CA PRO A 214 6.78 -9.58 -20.55
C PRO A 214 6.48 -11.01 -21.00
N HIS A 215 7.49 -11.84 -21.26
CA HIS A 215 7.27 -13.21 -21.69
C HIS A 215 7.04 -14.18 -20.53
N LEU A 216 7.61 -13.86 -19.36
CA LEU A 216 7.43 -14.62 -18.12
C LEU A 216 7.06 -13.66 -16.98
N ILE A 217 6.07 -14.05 -16.18
CA ILE A 217 5.64 -13.35 -14.97
C ILE A 217 5.67 -14.35 -13.81
N LEU A 218 6.57 -14.12 -12.86
CA LEU A 218 6.80 -15.02 -11.73
C LEU A 218 6.12 -14.47 -10.46
N CYS A 219 5.12 -15.20 -9.99
CA CYS A 219 4.33 -14.86 -8.81
C CYS A 219 4.70 -15.74 -7.59
N PRO A 220 4.66 -15.21 -6.36
CA PRO A 220 5.03 -15.93 -5.14
C PRO A 220 4.09 -17.08 -4.76
N GLU A 221 2.88 -17.12 -5.34
CA GLU A 221 1.93 -18.22 -5.20
C GLU A 221 2.40 -19.52 -5.87
N VAL A 222 3.39 -19.44 -6.78
CA VAL A 222 3.95 -20.60 -7.48
C VAL A 222 5.31 -20.95 -6.90
N ILE A 223 5.50 -22.22 -6.54
CA ILE A 223 6.80 -22.76 -6.14
C ILE A 223 7.75 -22.69 -7.33
N PHE A 224 8.87 -21.99 -7.15
CA PHE A 224 9.85 -21.79 -8.19
C PHE A 224 10.55 -23.10 -8.53
N ASN A 225 10.53 -23.47 -9.81
CA ASN A 225 11.25 -24.60 -10.36
C ASN A 225 12.31 -24.08 -11.34
N GLU A 226 13.56 -24.12 -10.92
CA GLU A 226 14.69 -23.57 -11.68
C GLU A 226 14.86 -24.22 -13.06
N ALA A 227 14.77 -25.55 -13.15
CA ALA A 227 14.95 -26.25 -14.42
C ALA A 227 13.87 -25.87 -15.45
N ARG A 228 12.61 -25.81 -15.01
CA ARG A 228 11.49 -25.38 -15.88
C ARG A 228 11.61 -23.90 -16.27
N PHE A 229 12.01 -23.05 -15.32
CA PHE A 229 12.26 -21.63 -15.58
C PHE A 229 13.33 -21.43 -16.65
N LEU A 230 14.50 -22.04 -16.48
CA LEU A 230 15.61 -21.96 -17.44
C LEU A 230 15.19 -22.44 -18.84
N THR A 231 14.46 -23.56 -18.91
CA THR A 231 13.93 -24.08 -20.18
C THR A 231 13.00 -23.07 -20.86
N ARG A 232 12.06 -22.46 -20.12
CA ARG A 232 11.16 -21.44 -20.68
C ARG A 232 11.90 -20.18 -21.14
N VAL A 233 12.97 -19.78 -20.45
CA VAL A 233 13.80 -18.65 -20.87
C VAL A 233 14.46 -18.94 -22.22
N GLU A 234 15.08 -20.11 -22.37
CA GLU A 234 15.71 -20.54 -23.62
C GLU A 234 14.71 -20.58 -24.78
N GLU A 235 13.52 -21.13 -24.55
CA GLU A 235 12.45 -21.15 -25.54
C GLU A 235 12.00 -19.73 -25.95
N CYS A 236 11.89 -18.78 -25.01
CA CYS A 236 11.61 -17.39 -25.33
C CYS A 236 12.70 -16.77 -26.20
N VAL A 237 13.98 -16.93 -25.83
CA VAL A 237 15.09 -16.36 -26.59
C VAL A 237 15.14 -16.96 -27.99
N LYS A 238 14.97 -18.28 -28.15
CA LYS A 238 14.93 -18.92 -29.48
C LYS A 238 13.75 -18.45 -30.34
N LYS A 239 12.59 -18.20 -29.72
CA LYS A 239 11.37 -17.82 -30.45
C LYS A 239 11.32 -16.33 -30.80
N TYR A 240 11.75 -15.46 -29.88
CA TYR A 240 11.55 -14.01 -29.98
C TYR A 240 12.85 -13.23 -30.14
N GLY A 241 14.01 -13.88 -30.04
CA GLY A 241 15.33 -13.25 -30.00
C GLY A 241 15.73 -12.74 -28.61
N PHE A 242 14.81 -12.65 -27.66
CA PHE A 242 15.05 -12.19 -26.30
C PHE A 242 14.00 -12.71 -25.30
N CYS A 243 14.25 -12.57 -24.00
CA CYS A 243 13.31 -12.89 -22.93
C CYS A 243 13.15 -11.71 -21.96
N HIS A 244 11.93 -11.19 -21.82
CA HIS A 244 11.60 -10.20 -20.78
C HIS A 244 10.85 -10.90 -19.65
N ILE A 245 11.35 -10.73 -18.43
CA ILE A 245 10.92 -11.47 -17.24
C ILE A 245 10.52 -10.46 -16.18
N VAL A 246 9.34 -10.60 -15.60
CA VAL A 246 8.92 -9.86 -14.41
C VAL A 246 8.83 -10.83 -13.25
N THR A 247 9.41 -10.49 -12.10
CA THR A 247 9.41 -11.35 -10.91
C THR A 247 9.00 -10.59 -9.66
N SER A 248 8.28 -11.27 -8.77
CA SER A 248 8.18 -10.84 -7.37
C SER A 248 9.52 -11.03 -6.65
N GLU A 249 9.84 -10.13 -5.71
CA GLU A 249 10.90 -10.31 -4.71
C GLU A 249 10.73 -11.58 -3.84
N SER A 250 9.54 -12.19 -3.86
CA SER A 250 9.06 -13.14 -2.85
C SER A 250 8.96 -14.59 -3.31
N LEU A 251 9.64 -14.97 -4.39
CA LEU A 251 9.60 -16.35 -4.88
C LEU A 251 10.18 -17.33 -3.83
N LYS A 252 9.58 -18.52 -3.77
CA LYS A 252 9.95 -19.58 -2.84
C LYS A 252 10.40 -20.84 -3.56
N ASP A 253 11.37 -21.54 -2.97
CA ASP A 253 11.79 -22.87 -3.42
C ASP A 253 10.80 -23.96 -2.98
N ASN A 254 11.06 -25.21 -3.36
CA ASN A 254 10.24 -26.37 -3.00
C ASN A 254 10.23 -26.71 -1.49
N ARG A 255 11.12 -26.09 -0.70
CA ARG A 255 11.13 -26.18 0.77
C ARG A 255 10.35 -25.04 1.41
N GLY A 256 9.73 -24.17 0.60
CA GLY A 256 9.00 -22.99 1.06
C GLY A 256 9.90 -21.84 1.51
N LYS A 257 11.21 -21.93 1.30
CA LYS A 257 12.16 -20.87 1.66
C LYS A 257 12.23 -19.82 0.56
N PHE A 258 12.28 -18.54 0.95
CA PHE A 258 12.50 -17.47 -0.03
C PHE A 258 13.87 -17.65 -0.72
N ILE A 259 13.88 -17.49 -2.04
CA ILE A 259 15.11 -17.63 -2.83
C ILE A 259 16.13 -16.56 -2.45
N ALA A 260 15.65 -15.34 -2.18
CA ALA A 260 16.47 -14.20 -1.77
C ALA A 260 16.42 -13.96 -0.25
N ASP A 261 16.35 -15.01 0.59
CA ASP A 261 16.39 -14.85 2.06
C ASP A 261 17.78 -14.39 2.54
N THR A 262 17.85 -13.24 3.23
CA THR A 262 19.10 -12.73 3.82
C THR A 262 19.35 -13.23 5.25
N GLY A 263 18.38 -13.92 5.85
CA GLY A 263 18.41 -14.35 7.25
C GLY A 263 18.02 -13.28 8.26
N GLN A 264 17.70 -12.06 7.84
CA GLN A 264 17.28 -10.96 8.73
C GLN A 264 15.74 -10.85 8.85
N ARG A 265 15.26 -10.12 9.86
CA ARG A 265 13.83 -9.85 10.12
C ARG A 265 13.56 -8.36 10.37
N ASP A 266 12.40 -7.85 9.97
CA ASP A 266 11.94 -6.48 10.24
C ASP A 266 11.18 -6.36 11.57
N ALA A 267 10.79 -5.13 11.96
CA ALA A 267 10.11 -4.86 13.24
C ALA A 267 8.72 -5.51 13.40
N PHE A 268 8.14 -6.04 12.32
CA PHE A 268 6.89 -6.81 12.38
C PHE A 268 7.16 -8.33 12.31
N GLY A 269 8.43 -8.76 12.28
CA GLY A 269 8.85 -10.15 12.19
C GLY A 269 8.96 -10.70 10.76
N HIS A 270 8.88 -9.86 9.73
CA HIS A 270 8.97 -10.32 8.33
C HIS A 270 10.41 -10.50 7.87
N ILE A 271 10.64 -11.46 6.98
CA ILE A 271 11.95 -11.74 6.38
C ILE A 271 12.40 -10.55 5.53
N THR A 272 13.60 -10.01 5.81
CA THR A 272 14.27 -9.08 4.91
C THR A 272 14.78 -9.86 3.70
N LYS A 273 14.42 -9.44 2.50
CA LYS A 273 14.79 -10.12 1.26
C LYS A 273 15.92 -9.36 0.57
N GLY A 274 16.83 -10.10 -0.05
CA GLY A 274 17.80 -9.58 -1.00
C GLY A 274 17.15 -9.46 -2.38
N CYS A 275 17.93 -9.08 -3.38
CA CYS A 275 17.41 -8.92 -4.75
C CYS A 275 17.43 -10.27 -5.48
N ILE A 276 16.26 -10.70 -5.96
CA ILE A 276 16.10 -11.97 -6.69
C ILE A 276 16.48 -11.86 -8.17
N ALA A 277 16.30 -10.70 -8.81
CA ALA A 277 16.61 -10.53 -10.23
C ALA A 277 18.07 -10.82 -10.57
N PRO A 278 19.08 -10.30 -9.82
CA PRO A 278 20.48 -10.67 -10.06
C PRO A 278 20.75 -12.17 -9.87
N ILE A 279 20.07 -12.84 -8.94
CA ILE A 279 20.20 -14.28 -8.71
C ILE A 279 19.70 -15.07 -9.93
N LEU A 280 18.50 -14.73 -10.43
CA LEU A 280 17.92 -15.38 -11.61
C LEU A 280 18.77 -15.11 -12.86
N ALA A 281 19.24 -13.88 -13.04
CA ALA A 281 20.09 -13.49 -14.16
C ALA A 281 21.41 -14.28 -14.20
N ASN A 282 22.07 -14.44 -13.04
CA ASN A 282 23.28 -15.25 -12.95
C ASN A 282 23.04 -16.71 -13.32
N LYS A 283 21.93 -17.30 -12.86
CA LYS A 283 21.55 -18.68 -13.22
C LYS A 283 21.35 -18.86 -14.73
N ILE A 284 20.69 -17.89 -15.38
CA ILE A 284 20.51 -17.89 -16.84
C ILE A 284 21.86 -17.81 -17.56
N ARG A 285 22.72 -16.86 -17.15
CA ARG A 285 24.05 -16.69 -17.76
C ARG A 285 24.93 -17.93 -17.58
N GLU A 286 24.96 -18.51 -16.38
CA GLU A 286 25.73 -19.73 -16.10
C GLU A 286 25.26 -20.91 -16.95
N ARG A 287 23.95 -21.00 -17.21
CA ARG A 287 23.37 -22.11 -17.97
C ARG A 287 23.53 -21.96 -19.48
N TYR A 288 23.31 -20.75 -20.02
CA TYR A 288 23.14 -20.53 -21.46
C TYR A 288 24.09 -19.51 -22.06
N GLY A 289 24.83 -18.75 -21.25
CA GLY A 289 25.72 -17.69 -21.72
C GLY A 289 25.01 -16.40 -22.16
N TYR A 290 23.68 -16.31 -22.02
CA TYR A 290 22.93 -15.11 -22.40
C TYR A 290 23.35 -13.88 -21.60
N THR A 291 23.55 -12.78 -22.30
CA THR A 291 23.73 -11.46 -21.70
C THR A 291 22.41 -10.98 -21.09
N TYR A 292 22.52 -10.14 -20.06
CA TYR A 292 21.33 -9.70 -19.35
C TYR A 292 21.43 -8.28 -18.83
N HIS A 293 20.25 -7.68 -18.62
CA HIS A 293 20.05 -6.51 -17.78
C HIS A 293 19.01 -6.81 -16.70
N VAL A 294 19.18 -6.16 -15.56
CA VAL A 294 18.25 -6.26 -14.42
C VAL A 294 17.80 -4.89 -13.97
N SER A 295 16.59 -4.80 -13.46
CA SER A 295 16.08 -3.61 -12.78
C SER A 295 15.32 -4.00 -11.52
N VAL A 296 15.80 -3.52 -10.38
CA VAL A 296 15.12 -3.64 -9.09
C VAL A 296 14.36 -2.34 -8.87
N ILE A 297 13.03 -2.40 -9.00
CA ILE A 297 12.20 -1.20 -9.06
C ILE A 297 12.06 -0.52 -7.69
N ASP A 298 11.94 -1.29 -6.61
CA ASP A 298 12.00 -0.82 -5.22
C ASP A 298 11.08 0.39 -4.94
N TYR A 299 11.55 1.49 -4.34
CA TYR A 299 10.66 2.56 -3.89
C TYR A 299 10.00 3.39 -5.00
N ILE A 300 10.52 3.35 -6.23
CA ILE A 300 9.91 4.15 -7.31
C ILE A 300 8.51 3.65 -7.66
N GLN A 301 8.22 2.35 -7.55
CA GLN A 301 6.89 1.80 -7.86
C GLN A 301 5.80 2.28 -6.90
N HIS A 302 6.12 2.56 -5.62
CA HIS A 302 5.14 3.05 -4.65
C HIS A 302 5.21 4.56 -4.38
N SER A 303 6.09 5.28 -5.10
CA SER A 303 6.24 6.74 -5.05
C SER A 303 5.96 7.42 -6.40
N SER A 304 5.54 6.66 -7.41
CA SER A 304 5.32 7.06 -8.81
C SER A 304 4.07 7.92 -9.04
N ARG A 305 3.83 8.93 -8.19
CA ARG A 305 2.66 9.83 -8.31
C ARG A 305 2.66 10.63 -9.62
N HIS A 306 3.80 10.79 -10.27
CA HIS A 306 3.92 11.38 -11.61
C HIS A 306 3.15 10.61 -12.68
N LEU A 307 2.85 9.32 -12.48
CA LEU A 307 2.02 8.50 -13.35
C LEU A 307 0.72 8.09 -12.62
N GLY A 308 0.07 9.05 -11.95
CA GLY A 308 -1.10 8.82 -11.12
C GLY A 308 -2.27 8.17 -11.88
N CYS A 309 -2.88 7.16 -11.25
CA CYS A 309 -4.11 6.54 -11.74
C CYS A 309 -5.34 7.27 -11.20
N LYS A 310 -6.21 7.74 -12.10
CA LYS A 310 -7.42 8.47 -11.71
C LYS A 310 -8.38 7.61 -10.87
N VAL A 311 -8.63 6.37 -11.29
CA VAL A 311 -9.51 5.44 -10.55
C VAL A 311 -9.01 5.25 -9.11
N ASP A 312 -7.72 5.00 -8.94
CA ASP A 312 -7.10 4.77 -7.63
C ASP A 312 -7.17 6.02 -6.74
N LEU A 313 -6.92 7.22 -7.29
CA LEU A 313 -7.06 8.49 -6.56
C LEU A 313 -8.50 8.76 -6.12
N ASP A 314 -9.47 8.53 -6.99
CA ASP A 314 -10.89 8.73 -6.69
C ASP A 314 -11.34 7.75 -5.60
N GLN A 315 -10.91 6.49 -5.67
CA GLN A 315 -11.16 5.48 -4.64
C GLN A 315 -10.48 5.81 -3.31
N ALA A 316 -9.20 6.21 -3.33
CA ALA A 316 -8.44 6.62 -2.15
C ALA A 316 -9.14 7.77 -1.39
N TYR A 317 -9.52 8.83 -2.10
CA TYR A 317 -10.28 9.93 -1.51
C TYR A 317 -11.63 9.47 -0.95
N ALA A 318 -12.36 8.64 -1.69
CA ALA A 318 -13.68 8.15 -1.28
C ALA A 318 -13.63 7.28 -0.02
N VAL A 319 -12.64 6.39 0.14
CA VAL A 319 -12.51 5.59 1.36
C VAL A 319 -12.21 6.48 2.58
N GLY A 320 -11.37 7.51 2.42
CA GLY A 320 -11.07 8.45 3.51
C GLY A 320 -12.32 9.25 3.94
N LYS A 321 -13.10 9.72 2.97
CA LYS A 321 -14.38 10.39 3.23
C LYS A 321 -15.40 9.45 3.90
N ALA A 322 -15.47 8.20 3.44
CA ALA A 322 -16.39 7.20 3.97
C ALA A 322 -16.06 6.82 5.41
N ALA A 323 -14.77 6.71 5.76
CA ALA A 323 -14.35 6.44 7.14
C ALA A 323 -14.91 7.47 8.13
N VAL A 324 -14.86 8.77 7.79
CA VAL A 324 -15.48 9.81 8.62
C VAL A 324 -16.99 9.67 8.65
N THR A 325 -17.62 9.37 7.51
CA THR A 325 -19.08 9.17 7.44
C THR A 325 -19.53 8.03 8.33
N MET A 326 -18.80 6.90 8.35
CA MET A 326 -19.05 5.77 9.23
C MET A 326 -18.97 6.17 10.71
N ALA A 327 -17.90 6.87 11.10
CA ALA A 327 -17.76 7.38 12.47
C ALA A 327 -18.91 8.32 12.86
N MET A 328 -19.36 9.19 11.96
CA MET A 328 -20.49 10.10 12.21
C MET A 328 -21.83 9.37 12.33
N ASN A 329 -21.95 8.21 11.70
CA ASN A 329 -23.11 7.32 11.84
C ASN A 329 -23.01 6.40 13.07
N GLY A 330 -22.07 6.65 13.99
CA GLY A 330 -21.90 5.89 15.23
C GLY A 330 -21.24 4.52 15.05
N LYS A 331 -20.62 4.26 13.90
CA LYS A 331 -19.88 3.01 13.66
C LYS A 331 -18.54 3.04 14.39
N ASN A 332 -18.12 1.88 14.88
CA ASN A 332 -16.84 1.65 15.53
C ASN A 332 -16.30 0.28 15.09
N ASP A 333 -14.98 0.09 15.09
CA ASP A 333 -14.34 -1.20 14.76
C ASP A 333 -14.62 -1.71 13.33
N VAL A 334 -14.75 -0.77 12.39
CA VAL A 334 -15.04 -1.06 10.97
C VAL A 334 -14.03 -0.40 10.04
N SER A 335 -14.04 -0.81 8.78
CA SER A 335 -13.28 -0.23 7.69
C SER A 335 -14.17 -0.07 6.45
N PRO A 336 -14.07 1.05 5.70
CA PRO A 336 -14.67 1.13 4.38
C PRO A 336 -13.96 0.17 3.42
N ILE A 337 -14.71 -0.41 2.49
CA ILE A 337 -14.19 -1.30 1.45
C ILE A 337 -14.67 -0.86 0.08
N ILE A 338 -13.90 -1.16 -0.96
CA ILE A 338 -14.30 -0.92 -2.35
C ILE A 338 -15.06 -2.14 -2.84
N ILE A 339 -16.27 -1.95 -3.34
CA ILE A 339 -17.10 -3.01 -3.92
C ILE A 339 -17.20 -2.75 -5.42
N ARG A 340 -16.71 -3.70 -6.23
CA ARG A 340 -16.91 -3.69 -7.68
C ARG A 340 -18.37 -3.93 -8.03
N LYS A 341 -18.96 -3.04 -8.82
CA LYS A 341 -20.32 -3.19 -9.33
C LYS A 341 -20.35 -4.25 -10.43
N LYS A 342 -21.45 -5.00 -10.49
CA LYS A 342 -21.74 -5.89 -11.61
C LYS A 342 -22.09 -5.06 -12.85
N GLY A 343 -21.57 -5.43 -14.01
CA GLY A 343 -21.90 -4.79 -15.29
C GLY A 343 -20.76 -4.82 -16.30
N LYS A 344 -21.07 -4.42 -17.55
CA LYS A 344 -20.08 -4.36 -18.65
C LYS A 344 -19.07 -3.21 -18.48
N LYS A 345 -19.50 -2.09 -17.88
CA LYS A 345 -18.64 -0.94 -17.57
C LYS A 345 -18.17 -1.07 -16.13
N TYR A 346 -16.88 -0.87 -15.90
CA TYR A 346 -16.34 -0.85 -14.56
C TYR A 346 -16.97 0.28 -13.75
N GLY A 347 -17.39 -0.05 -12.53
CA GLY A 347 -17.90 0.89 -11.56
C GLY A 347 -17.72 0.32 -10.16
N TRP A 348 -17.74 1.18 -9.16
CA TRP A 348 -17.52 0.79 -7.78
C TRP A 348 -18.40 1.61 -6.83
N THR A 349 -18.56 1.11 -5.61
CA THR A 349 -19.17 1.78 -4.46
C THR A 349 -18.33 1.55 -3.22
N ILE A 350 -18.57 2.32 -2.17
CA ILE A 350 -18.01 2.03 -0.85
C ILE A 350 -18.99 1.19 -0.04
N GLY A 351 -18.51 0.07 0.50
CA GLY A 351 -19.17 -0.73 1.52
C GLY A 351 -18.48 -0.63 2.87
N GLU A 352 -18.85 -1.52 3.79
CA GLU A 352 -18.35 -1.61 5.16
C GLU A 352 -17.96 -3.06 5.48
N THR A 353 -16.92 -3.25 6.28
CA THR A 353 -16.60 -4.54 6.91
C THR A 353 -16.06 -4.32 8.31
N ASN A 354 -16.19 -5.32 9.18
CA ASN A 354 -15.50 -5.35 10.48
C ASN A 354 -13.99 -5.45 10.29
N LEU A 355 -13.22 -4.81 11.17
CA LEU A 355 -11.75 -4.86 11.12
C LEU A 355 -11.20 -6.27 11.31
N THR A 356 -11.88 -7.12 12.07
CA THR A 356 -11.52 -8.53 12.28
C THR A 356 -11.50 -9.36 10.99
N ASN A 357 -12.27 -8.97 9.97
CA ASN A 357 -12.25 -9.63 8.66
C ASN A 357 -11.01 -9.25 7.82
N ILE A 358 -10.26 -8.22 8.23
CA ILE A 358 -9.06 -7.72 7.56
C ILE A 358 -7.80 -8.06 8.36
N ALA A 359 -7.85 -7.85 9.67
CA ALA A 359 -6.71 -8.02 10.55
C ALA A 359 -6.05 -9.40 10.37
N ASN A 360 -4.73 -9.40 10.17
CA ASN A 360 -3.89 -10.59 10.06
C ASN A 360 -4.33 -11.61 8.97
N THR A 361 -5.09 -11.18 7.95
CA THR A 361 -5.54 -12.02 6.84
C THR A 361 -5.06 -11.45 5.51
N GLU A 362 -4.65 -12.30 4.57
CA GLU A 362 -4.08 -11.87 3.28
C GLU A 362 -4.90 -12.38 2.09
N LYS A 363 -5.06 -11.52 1.08
CA LYS A 363 -5.67 -11.83 -0.22
C LYS A 363 -4.59 -12.18 -1.25
N ASN A 364 -4.41 -13.47 -1.50
CA ASN A 364 -3.50 -13.96 -2.54
C ASN A 364 -4.06 -13.75 -3.96
N LEU A 365 -3.19 -13.84 -4.96
CA LEU A 365 -3.61 -13.94 -6.35
C LEU A 365 -4.37 -15.27 -6.56
N PRO A 366 -5.60 -15.25 -7.09
CA PRO A 366 -6.37 -16.47 -7.29
C PRO A 366 -5.68 -17.46 -8.24
N ARG A 367 -5.86 -18.77 -8.05
CA ARG A 367 -5.17 -19.79 -8.87
C ARG A 367 -5.57 -19.66 -10.34
N GLU A 368 -6.82 -19.33 -10.62
CA GLU A 368 -7.38 -19.09 -11.96
C GLU A 368 -6.80 -17.85 -12.64
N PHE A 369 -6.11 -16.98 -11.90
CA PHE A 369 -5.39 -15.83 -12.46
C PHE A 369 -3.97 -16.20 -12.90
N ILE A 370 -3.48 -17.40 -12.57
CA ILE A 370 -2.15 -17.87 -12.93
C ILE A 370 -2.28 -18.98 -13.97
N THR A 371 -1.44 -18.98 -15.00
CA THR A 371 -1.44 -20.03 -16.03
C THR A 371 -1.10 -21.41 -15.45
N THR A 372 -1.41 -22.46 -16.21
CA THR A 372 -1.15 -23.85 -15.80
C THR A 372 0.34 -24.10 -15.55
N ASP A 373 1.21 -23.54 -16.42
CA ASP A 373 2.65 -23.69 -16.29
C ASP A 373 3.25 -22.90 -15.11
N GLY A 374 2.51 -21.91 -14.58
CA GLY A 374 2.87 -21.14 -13.40
C GLY A 374 3.87 -20.02 -13.64
N MET A 375 4.19 -19.70 -14.90
CA MET A 375 5.16 -18.65 -15.28
C MET A 375 4.52 -17.50 -16.04
N ASP A 376 3.19 -17.39 -15.98
CA ASP A 376 2.41 -16.29 -16.54
C ASP A 376 1.05 -16.14 -15.84
N VAL A 377 0.28 -15.12 -16.22
CA VAL A 377 -1.09 -14.86 -15.72
C VAL A 377 -2.13 -14.95 -16.83
N THR A 378 -3.37 -15.24 -16.44
CA THR A 378 -4.46 -15.49 -17.39
C THR A 378 -5.14 -14.21 -17.86
N LYS A 379 -5.97 -14.32 -18.92
CA LYS A 379 -6.85 -13.23 -19.35
C LYS A 379 -7.79 -12.75 -18.23
N ALA A 380 -8.27 -13.65 -17.37
CA ALA A 380 -9.12 -13.29 -16.23
C ALA A 380 -8.40 -12.35 -15.26
N CYS A 381 -7.10 -12.59 -15.02
CA CYS A 381 -6.26 -11.68 -14.25
C CYS A 381 -6.18 -10.31 -14.92
N ALA A 382 -5.81 -10.26 -16.20
CA ALA A 382 -5.71 -9.01 -16.95
C ALA A 382 -7.05 -8.23 -16.95
N ASP A 383 -8.17 -8.91 -17.15
CA ASP A 383 -9.51 -8.31 -17.16
C ASP A 383 -9.91 -7.72 -15.80
N TYR A 384 -9.45 -8.34 -14.70
CA TYR A 384 -9.66 -7.81 -13.36
C TYR A 384 -8.84 -6.54 -13.10
N ILE A 385 -7.55 -6.53 -13.48
CA ILE A 385 -6.61 -5.43 -13.21
C ILE A 385 -6.85 -4.24 -14.15
N ARG A 386 -7.11 -4.48 -15.44
CA ARG A 386 -7.25 -3.43 -16.47
C ARG A 386 -8.10 -2.23 -16.05
N PRO A 387 -9.31 -2.38 -15.48
CA PRO A 387 -10.11 -1.24 -15.07
C PRO A 387 -9.52 -0.44 -13.89
N LEU A 388 -8.65 -1.05 -13.07
CA LEU A 388 -8.07 -0.43 -11.88
C LEU A 388 -6.94 0.56 -12.21
N ILE A 389 -6.37 0.49 -13.41
CA ILE A 389 -5.29 1.39 -13.86
C ILE A 389 -5.80 2.55 -14.73
N GLN A 390 -7.11 2.66 -14.93
CA GLN A 390 -7.68 3.58 -15.92
C GLN A 390 -7.61 5.05 -15.49
N GLY A 391 -7.40 5.90 -16.49
CA GLY A 391 -7.37 7.35 -16.39
C GLY A 391 -6.08 7.90 -15.80
N GLU A 392 -5.79 9.13 -16.19
CA GLU A 392 -4.58 9.88 -15.88
C GLU A 392 -4.94 11.03 -14.92
N ASP A 393 -4.13 11.20 -13.89
CA ASP A 393 -4.16 12.40 -13.06
C ASP A 393 -2.71 12.75 -12.76
N PHE A 394 -2.14 13.64 -13.55
CA PHE A 394 -0.74 14.06 -13.39
C PHE A 394 -0.64 15.18 -12.35
N PRO A 395 0.40 15.20 -11.50
CA PRO A 395 0.69 16.36 -10.67
C PRO A 395 1.07 17.55 -11.57
N PRO A 396 0.97 18.80 -11.08
CA PRO A 396 1.53 19.94 -11.80
C PRO A 396 3.05 19.80 -11.90
N PHE A 397 3.66 20.35 -12.96
CA PHE A 397 5.10 20.36 -13.16
C PHE A 397 5.65 21.79 -13.05
N LYS A 398 6.87 21.93 -12.53
CA LYS A 398 7.62 23.19 -12.48
C LYS A 398 9.08 22.88 -12.76
N ASN A 399 9.69 23.60 -13.68
CA ASN A 399 11.09 23.41 -14.10
C ASN A 399 11.39 21.96 -14.55
N GLY A 400 10.46 21.34 -15.29
CA GLY A 400 10.60 19.98 -15.81
C GLY A 400 10.36 18.85 -14.79
N LEU A 401 10.10 19.15 -13.51
CA LEU A 401 9.86 18.14 -12.48
C LEU A 401 8.46 18.28 -11.85
N PRO A 402 7.89 17.18 -11.31
CA PRO A 402 6.67 17.25 -10.52
C PRO A 402 6.81 18.26 -9.37
N TYR A 403 5.86 19.19 -9.29
CA TYR A 403 5.78 20.17 -8.23
C TYR A 403 4.88 19.66 -7.10
N TYR A 404 5.49 19.44 -5.94
CA TYR A 404 4.82 19.01 -4.73
C TYR A 404 4.73 20.18 -3.73
N PRO A 405 3.54 20.75 -3.49
CA PRO A 405 3.38 21.82 -2.51
C PRO A 405 3.79 21.37 -1.10
N LYS A 406 4.47 22.24 -0.36
CA LYS A 406 4.91 21.99 1.01
C LYS A 406 3.82 22.35 2.01
N LEU A 407 3.53 21.44 2.94
CA LEU A 407 2.69 21.70 4.11
C LEU A 407 3.46 22.46 5.19
N LYS A 408 2.76 23.24 6.01
CA LYS A 408 3.36 23.94 7.16
C LYS A 408 3.76 22.98 8.29
N LEU A 409 2.99 21.91 8.48
CA LEU A 409 3.17 20.91 9.51
C LEU A 409 3.31 21.54 10.91
N ALA A 410 2.36 22.42 11.26
CA ALA A 410 2.34 23.11 12.54
C ALA A 410 2.16 22.10 13.70
N ARG A 411 3.10 22.09 14.66
CA ARG A 411 3.07 21.18 15.81
C ARG A 411 1.98 21.55 16.81
N VAL A 412 1.38 20.54 17.41
CA VAL A 412 0.56 20.71 18.62
C VAL A 412 1.47 20.70 19.86
N PRO A 413 1.33 21.67 20.77
CA PRO A 413 2.05 21.66 22.05
C PRO A 413 1.69 20.44 22.90
N LYS A 414 2.69 19.84 23.54
CA LYS A 414 2.47 18.75 24.51
C LYS A 414 1.72 19.28 25.74
N LYS A 415 0.87 18.44 26.31
CA LYS A 415 0.04 18.69 27.50
C LYS A 415 0.37 17.73 28.62
N LEU A 416 0.86 16.52 28.32
CA LEU A 416 1.31 15.59 29.33
C LEU A 416 2.74 15.94 29.77
N LYS A 417 3.01 15.84 31.07
CA LYS A 417 4.34 16.13 31.64
C LYS A 417 5.30 14.95 31.49
N ASP A 418 4.78 13.74 31.42
CA ASP A 418 5.58 12.52 31.41
C ASP A 418 6.10 12.20 30.00
N THR A 419 7.40 11.92 29.92
CA THR A 419 8.07 11.46 28.70
C THR A 419 7.77 9.98 28.46
N TYR A 420 7.33 9.64 27.26
CA TYR A 420 7.14 8.25 26.84
C TYR A 420 8.33 7.77 26.00
N ILE A 421 8.81 6.56 26.28
CA ILE A 421 9.90 5.91 25.56
C ILE A 421 9.28 4.77 24.74
N LEU A 422 9.49 4.79 23.42
CA LEU A 422 9.03 3.71 22.56
C LEU A 422 9.78 2.42 22.91
N LYS A 423 9.06 1.29 22.86
CA LYS A 423 9.66 -0.03 23.01
C LYS A 423 10.61 -0.31 21.85
N ASP A 424 11.69 -1.03 22.12
CA ASP A 424 12.46 -1.65 21.05
C ASP A 424 11.61 -2.74 20.39
N GLN A 425 11.56 -2.72 19.05
CA GLN A 425 10.75 -3.64 18.25
C GLN A 425 11.63 -4.52 17.35
N ARG A 426 12.97 -4.47 17.50
CA ARG A 426 13.92 -5.27 16.71
C ARG A 426 14.37 -6.57 17.39
N SER A 427 13.80 -6.89 18.55
CA SER A 427 14.10 -8.08 19.34
C SER A 427 13.24 -9.29 18.97
#